data_AF-A0A077LY95-F1
#
_entry.id   AF-A0A077LY95-F1
#
_cell.length_a   1.000
_cell.length_b   1.000
_cell.length_c   1.000
_cell.angle_alpha   90.00
_cell.angle_beta   90.00
_cell.angle_gamma   90.00
#
_symmetry.space_group_name_H-M   'P 1'
#
loop_
_entity.id
_entity.type
_entity.pdbx_description
1 polymer ?
#
loop_
_entity_poly.entity_id
_entity_poly.type
_entity_poly.pdbx_seq_one_letter_code
_entity_poly.pdbx_strand_id
1 'polypeptide(L)' 'MSKRIVRVTRDQVQSAKALIELRGGEDKVDPDIVLIANAKRLSPAEIAALETA' A
#
# COMPACT_ATOMS: atom_id res chain seq x y z
N MET A 1 -12.04 4.66 15.61
CA MET A 1 -11.76 4.88 14.17
C MET A 1 -11.72 3.53 13.49
N SER A 2 -12.60 3.30 12.52
CA SER A 2 -12.67 2.04 11.77
C SER A 2 -11.43 1.89 10.90
N LYS A 3 -10.70 0.78 11.02
CA LYS A 3 -9.55 0.49 10.14
C LYS A 3 -10.11 0.13 8.76
N ARG A 4 -9.83 0.95 7.75
CA ARG A 4 -10.24 0.67 6.36
C ARG A 4 -9.12 -0.05 5.64
N ILE A 5 -9.44 -1.19 5.04
CA ILE A 5 -8.50 -1.94 4.20
C ILE A 5 -8.68 -1.49 2.77
N VAL A 6 -7.57 -1.11 2.14
CA VAL A 6 -7.54 -0.71 0.73
C VAL A 6 -6.73 -1.74 -0.02
N ARG A 7 -7.34 -2.34 -1.05
CA ARG A 7 -6.67 -3.27 -1.96
C ARG A 7 -6.00 -2.47 -3.07
N VAL A 8 -4.75 -2.82 -3.38
CA VAL A 8 -3.99 -2.21 -4.48
C VAL A 8 -3.44 -3.29 -5.40
N THR A 9 -3.30 -2.95 -6.68
CA THR A 9 -2.73 -3.85 -7.69
C THR A 9 -1.20 -3.83 -7.63
N ARG A 10 -0.57 -4.84 -8.22
CA ARG A 10 0.89 -4.89 -8.33
C ARG A 10 1.45 -3.69 -9.09
N ASP A 11 0.77 -3.26 -10.14
CA ASP A 11 1.19 -2.12 -10.96
C ASP A 11 1.13 -0.81 -10.17
N GLN A 12 0.08 -0.62 -9.35
CA GLN A 12 0.01 0.54 -8.45
C GLN A 12 1.17 0.58 -7.46
N VAL A 13 1.56 -0.58 -6.90
CA VAL A 13 2.75 -0.69 -6.03
C VAL A 13 4.02 -0.33 -6.79
N GLN A 14 4.19 -0.81 -8.02
CA GLN A 14 5.37 -0.51 -8.84
C GLN A 14 5.44 0.96 -9.24
N SER A 15 4.32 1.56 -9.65
CA SER A 15 4.23 2.97 -9.97
C SER A 15 4.55 3.85 -8.75
N ALA A 16 4.05 3.48 -7.56
CA ALA A 16 4.36 4.20 -6.33
C ALA A 16 5.86 4.16 -5.99
N LYS A 17 6.50 3.00 -6.13
CA LYS A 17 7.96 2.85 -5.94
C LYS A 17 8.75 3.68 -6.94
N ALA A 18 8.40 3.61 -8.22
CA ALA A 18 9.04 4.42 -9.25
C ALA A 18 8.90 5.93 -8.99
N LEU A 19 7.74 6.36 -8.49
CA LEU A 19 7.52 7.76 -8.12
C LEU A 19 8.40 8.18 -6.93
N ILE A 20 8.53 7.35 -5.90
CA ILE A 20 9.41 7.61 -4.76
C ILE A 20 10.86 7.75 -5.22
N GLU A 21 11.34 6.83 -6.07
CA GLU A 21 12.68 6.88 -6.65
C GLU A 21 12.89 8.15 -7.49
N LEU A 22 11.92 8.50 -8.34
CA LEU A 22 11.97 9.71 -9.16
C LEU A 22 12.01 11.00 -8.33
N ARG A 23 11.33 11.02 -7.18
CA ARG A 23 11.31 12.17 -6.26
C ARG A 23 12.49 12.20 -5.29
N GLY A 24 13.29 11.13 -5.25
CA GLY A 24 14.50 11.06 -4.43
C GLY A 24 14.28 10.68 -2.97
N GLY A 25 13.13 10.10 -2.62
CA GLY A 25 12.85 9.64 -1.26
C GLY A 25 11.37 9.63 -0.88
N GLU A 26 11.05 8.85 0.16
CA GLU A 26 9.68 8.74 0.71
C GLU A 26 9.21 10.06 1.36
N ASP A 27 10.14 10.88 1.87
CA ASP A 27 9.83 12.19 2.48
C ASP A 27 9.43 13.26 1.45
N LYS A 28 9.53 12.95 0.15
CA LYS A 28 9.21 13.85 -0.96
C LYS A 28 7.89 13.53 -1.66
N VAL A 29 7.14 12.54 -1.15
CA VAL A 29 5.84 12.12 -1.70
C VAL A 29 4.77 12.14 -0.61
N ASP A 30 3.51 12.10 -1.02
CA ASP A 30 2.40 11.94 -0.09
C ASP A 30 2.51 10.64 0.73
N PRO A 31 2.15 10.64 2.02
CA PRO A 31 2.17 9.44 2.86
C PRO A 31 1.37 8.27 2.28
N ASP A 32 0.27 8.56 1.57
CA ASP A 32 -0.54 7.53 0.93
C ASP A 32 0.22 6.78 -0.18
N ILE A 33 1.12 7.46 -0.91
CA ILE A 33 2.00 6.83 -1.90
C ILE A 33 2.96 5.86 -1.19
N VAL A 34 3.49 6.26 -0.04
CA VAL A 34 4.37 5.40 0.79
C VAL A 34 3.62 4.16 1.27
N LEU A 35 2.36 4.31 1.70
CA LEU A 35 1.51 3.19 2.09
C LEU A 35 1.26 2.22 0.93
N ILE A 36 1.02 2.73 -0.28
CA ILE A 36 0.82 1.91 -1.48
C ILE A 36 2.13 1.18 -1.84
N ALA A 37 3.27 1.88 -1.85
CA ALA A 37 4.57 1.30 -2.18
C ALA A 37 4.98 0.16 -1.23
N ASN A 38 4.55 0.26 0.04
CA ASN A 38 4.82 -0.70 1.10
C ASN A 38 3.63 -1.65 1.38
N ALA A 39 2.67 -1.74 0.46
CA ALA A 39 1.52 -2.63 0.62
C ALA A 39 1.97 -4.09 0.79
N LYS A 40 1.43 -4.75 1.83
CA LYS A 40 1.74 -6.14 2.13
C LYS A 40 0.84 -7.07 1.34
N ARG A 41 1.41 -8.16 0.84
CA ARG A 41 0.62 -9.27 0.30
C ARG A 41 0.07 -10.07 1.47
N LEU A 42 -1.24 -10.15 1.55
CA LEU A 42 -1.94 -10.95 2.53
C LEU A 42 -2.32 -12.30 1.93
N SER A 43 -2.24 -13.34 2.74
CA SER A 43 -2.83 -14.64 2.44
C SER A 43 -4.37 -14.56 2.46
N PRO A 44 -5.06 -15.50 1.79
CA PRO A 44 -6.52 -15.56 1.85
C PRO A 44 -7.08 -15.64 3.28
N ALA A 45 -6.39 -16.33 4.19
CA ALA A 45 -6.79 -16.45 5.59
C ALA A 45 -6.70 -15.11 6.34
N GLU A 46 -5.64 -14.34 6.10
CA GLU A 46 -5.48 -13.00 6.68
C GLU A 46 -6.53 -12.02 6.14
N ILE A 47 -6.85 -12.12 4.85
CA ILE A 47 -7.93 -11.30 4.25
C ILE A 47 -9.27 -11.62 4.91
N ALA A 48 -9.60 -12.91 5.06
CA ALA A 48 -10.85 -13.32 5.69
C ALA A 48 -10.94 -12.87 7.16
N ALA A 49 -9.85 -12.97 7.93
CA ALA A 49 -9.81 -12.51 9.32
C ALA A 49 -9.97 -10.99 9.46
N LEU A 50 -9.58 -10.25 8.43
CA LEU A 50 -9.67 -8.79 8.38
C LEU A 50 -11.03 -8.28 7.90
N GLU A 51 -11.80 -9.09 7.16
CA GLU A 51 -13.17 -8.78 6.73
C GLU A 51 -14.21 -9.07 7.82
N THR A 52 -13.87 -9.89 8.82
CA THR A 52 -14.76 -10.29 9.92
C THR A 52 -14.55 -9.50 11.22
N ALA A 53 -13.56 -8.61 11.27
CA ALA A 53 -13.18 -7.80 12.44
C ALA A 53 -13.71 -6.36 12.36
#